data_AF-A0A553ENR4-F1
#
_entry.id   AF-A0A553ENR4-F1
#
_cell.length_a   1.000
_cell.length_b   1.000
_cell.length_c   1.000
_cell.angle_alpha   90.00
_cell.angle_beta   90.00
_cell.angle_gamma   90.00
#
_symmetry.space_group_name_H-M   'P 1'
#
loop_
_entity.id
_entity.type
_entity.pdbx_description
1 polymer ?
#
loop_
_entity_poly.entity_id
_entity_poly.type
_entity_poly.pdbx_seq_one_letter_code
_entity_poly.pdbx_strand_id
1 'polypeptide(L)'
;MKYVCKIFHIKDELLITGQKLRKNIEDDTVYVCVHEWGGYPIIRKKTLKDGKTFTCGLKAQLMRYEKERKSRLVDLTVTMSDSNKCKDLDYIKKHSDNFIEVSNVGMDFSGYASFYKRIRGNLNSYVILSNSSVDISQDIFLDGYIKYMEDNPDVGILGISYSTKMYQTLIRRNFMPHIQSFFLFTTTDVLNEIVENNQGHFPGENVSNKRLLIREGEIGLSTLALNLGYNLAVVFPTTGKPFKFVNHLQWDKPLGDIRLKIDCPNRITPINE
;
A
#
# COMPACT_ATOMS: atom_id res chain seq x y z
N MET A 1 -24.97 38.26 -8.71
CA MET A 1 -23.82 37.67 -8.00
C MET A 1 -23.20 36.61 -8.91
N LYS A 2 -22.13 36.96 -9.64
CA LYS A 2 -21.47 36.07 -10.60
C LYS A 2 -20.57 35.09 -9.85
N TYR A 3 -20.94 33.82 -9.80
CA TYR A 3 -19.99 32.78 -9.39
C TYR A 3 -18.96 32.65 -10.51
N VAL A 4 -17.80 33.28 -10.30
CA VAL A 4 -16.61 33.04 -11.10
C VAL A 4 -16.18 31.60 -10.80
N CYS A 5 -16.58 30.67 -11.68
CA CYS A 5 -16.01 29.34 -11.71
C CYS A 5 -14.56 29.52 -12.15
N LYS A 6 -13.64 29.63 -11.17
CA LYS A 6 -12.22 29.47 -11.44
C LYS A 6 -12.02 28.05 -11.92
N ILE A 7 -11.98 27.87 -13.23
CA ILE A 7 -11.44 26.69 -13.87
C ILE A 7 -9.97 26.66 -13.42
N PHE A 8 -9.65 25.73 -12.52
CA PHE A 8 -8.27 25.44 -12.19
C PHE A 8 -7.62 24.83 -13.43
N HIS A 9 -6.91 25.65 -14.21
CA HIS A 9 -5.80 25.16 -15.01
C HIS A 9 -4.72 24.71 -14.04
N ILE A 10 -4.79 23.45 -13.59
CA ILE A 10 -3.63 22.80 -13.00
C ILE A 10 -2.68 22.60 -14.18
N LYS A 11 -1.53 23.28 -14.16
CA LYS A 11 -0.44 23.02 -15.09
C LYS A 11 -0.16 21.51 -15.10
N ASP A 12 -0.42 20.87 -16.23
CA ASP A 12 0.05 19.53 -16.56
C ASP A 12 1.59 19.60 -16.73
N GLU A 13 2.37 19.61 -15.64
CA GLU A 13 3.85 19.62 -15.61
C GLU A 13 4.28 19.73 -14.12
N LEU A 14 4.91 18.79 -13.40
CA LEU A 14 5.71 17.62 -13.73
C LEU A 14 5.50 16.51 -12.67
N LEU A 15 5.57 15.25 -13.09
CA LEU A 15 5.94 14.13 -12.23
C LEU A 15 7.33 13.65 -12.64
N ILE A 16 8.36 14.19 -11.98
CA ILE A 16 9.70 13.61 -11.83
C ILE A 16 10.21 14.13 -10.48
N THR A 17 10.36 13.28 -9.45
CA THR A 17 11.03 13.68 -8.19
C THR A 17 11.85 12.55 -7.58
N GLY A 18 13.18 12.65 -7.70
CA GLY A 18 14.16 11.78 -7.07
C GLY A 18 15.34 12.58 -6.51
N GLN A 19 15.04 13.60 -5.71
CA GLN A 19 16.09 14.40 -5.06
C GLN A 19 16.34 13.95 -3.62
N LYS A 20 15.33 13.36 -2.97
CA LYS A 20 15.46 12.88 -1.61
C LYS A 20 15.81 11.40 -1.61
N LEU A 21 16.80 11.06 -0.81
CA LEU A 21 17.21 9.69 -0.55
C LEU A 21 16.71 9.28 0.83
N ARG A 22 16.17 8.07 0.96
CA ARG A 22 15.79 7.49 2.25
C ARG A 22 17.02 7.37 3.14
N LYS A 23 16.81 7.44 4.46
CA LYS A 23 17.85 7.06 5.42
C LYS A 23 18.17 5.57 5.29
N ASN A 24 19.41 5.22 5.64
CA ASN A 24 19.84 3.83 5.74
C ASN A 24 19.02 3.10 6.81
N ILE A 25 18.86 1.80 6.61
CA ILE A 25 18.24 0.92 7.60
C ILE A 25 19.18 0.74 8.78
N GLU A 26 18.62 0.73 9.97
CA GLU A 26 19.31 0.62 11.26
C GLU A 26 18.97 -0.69 11.98
N ASP A 27 17.89 -1.37 11.60
CA ASP A 27 17.43 -2.65 12.14
C ASP A 27 16.91 -3.54 10.99
N ASP A 28 17.36 -4.79 10.98
CA ASP A 28 17.05 -5.78 9.95
C ASP A 28 15.62 -6.34 10.07
N THR A 29 14.90 -6.01 11.14
CA THR A 29 13.51 -6.41 11.35
C THR A 29 12.61 -5.79 10.29
N VAL A 30 11.84 -6.63 9.60
CA VAL A 30 10.77 -6.17 8.71
C VAL A 30 9.46 -6.15 9.50
N TYR A 31 8.93 -4.95 9.75
CA TYR A 31 7.65 -4.78 10.42
C TYR A 31 6.51 -4.92 9.40
N VAL A 32 5.62 -5.87 9.62
CA VAL A 32 4.54 -6.21 8.68
C VAL A 32 3.18 -5.98 9.32
N CYS A 33 2.32 -5.24 8.63
CA CYS A 33 0.90 -5.13 8.92
C CYS A 33 0.08 -5.88 7.88
N VAL A 34 -0.80 -6.77 8.33
CA VAL A 34 -1.89 -7.31 7.51
C VAL A 34 -3.22 -6.89 8.11
N HIS A 35 -3.95 -6.03 7.41
CA HIS A 35 -5.30 -5.63 7.80
C HIS A 35 -6.38 -6.60 7.27
N GLU A 36 -7.37 -6.92 8.11
CA GLU A 36 -8.53 -7.72 7.77
C GLU A 36 -9.83 -7.16 8.38
N TRP A 37 -10.97 -7.38 7.74
CA TRP A 37 -12.28 -7.18 8.35
C TRP A 37 -12.83 -8.52 8.84
N GLY A 38 -13.22 -8.60 10.12
CA GLY A 38 -13.59 -9.84 10.80
C GLY A 38 -14.79 -10.58 10.20
N GLY A 39 -15.60 -9.91 9.38
CA GLY A 39 -16.72 -10.55 8.66
C GLY A 39 -16.29 -11.36 7.42
N TYR A 40 -15.04 -11.30 6.99
CA TYR A 40 -14.58 -12.07 5.84
C TYR A 40 -14.19 -13.51 6.21
N PRO A 41 -14.48 -14.50 5.34
CA PRO A 41 -13.84 -15.81 5.43
C PRO A 41 -12.32 -15.69 5.32
N ILE A 42 -11.60 -16.50 6.11
CA ILE A 42 -10.12 -16.46 6.19
C ILE A 42 -9.43 -16.78 4.85
N ILE A 43 -10.13 -17.48 3.95
CA ILE A 43 -9.84 -17.61 2.51
C ILE A 43 -11.14 -17.33 1.75
N ARG A 44 -11.07 -16.50 0.70
CA ARG A 44 -12.23 -16.09 -0.10
C ARG A 44 -11.89 -15.86 -1.57
N LYS A 45 -12.90 -15.92 -2.42
CA LYS A 45 -12.83 -15.41 -3.81
C LYS A 45 -13.34 -13.97 -3.84
N LYS A 46 -12.66 -13.10 -4.59
CA LYS A 46 -13.07 -11.71 -4.80
C LYS A 46 -13.30 -11.48 -6.29
N THR A 47 -14.44 -10.87 -6.62
CA THR A 47 -14.82 -10.50 -7.99
C THR A 47 -14.59 -9.01 -8.21
N LEU A 48 -13.85 -8.67 -9.26
CA LEU A 48 -13.65 -7.30 -9.73
C LEU A 48 -14.84 -6.82 -10.56
N LYS A 49 -14.90 -5.51 -10.85
CA LYS A 49 -16.03 -4.90 -11.58
C LYS A 49 -16.22 -5.44 -13.00
N ASP A 50 -15.17 -5.95 -13.62
CA ASP A 50 -15.18 -6.54 -14.96
C ASP A 50 -15.49 -8.05 -14.95
N GLY A 51 -15.81 -8.61 -13.77
CA GLY A 51 -16.15 -10.02 -13.60
C GLY A 51 -14.97 -10.94 -13.32
N LYS A 52 -13.71 -10.45 -13.40
CA LYS A 52 -12.53 -11.25 -13.05
C LYS A 52 -12.58 -11.68 -11.59
N THR A 53 -12.19 -12.92 -11.31
CA THR A 53 -12.15 -13.46 -9.95
C THR A 53 -10.75 -13.91 -9.60
N PHE A 54 -10.36 -13.71 -8.34
CA PHE A 54 -9.10 -14.20 -7.78
C PHE A 54 -9.31 -14.65 -6.34
N THR A 55 -8.40 -15.48 -5.84
CA THR A 55 -8.47 -16.02 -4.47
C THR A 55 -7.53 -15.21 -3.58
N CYS A 56 -8.01 -14.84 -2.39
CA CYS A 56 -7.28 -14.06 -1.40
C CYS A 56 -7.75 -14.42 0.02
N GLY A 57 -7.26 -13.72 1.04
CA GLY A 57 -7.68 -13.89 2.42
C GLY A 57 -6.51 -13.89 3.40
N LEU A 58 -6.81 -13.63 4.67
CA LEU A 58 -5.81 -13.51 5.73
C LEU A 58 -4.96 -14.77 5.88
N LYS A 59 -5.50 -15.99 5.74
CA LYS A 59 -4.72 -17.22 5.88
C LYS A 59 -3.57 -17.29 4.88
N ALA A 60 -3.79 -16.84 3.65
CA ALA A 60 -2.76 -16.79 2.63
C ALA A 60 -1.65 -15.79 2.98
N GLN A 61 -1.97 -14.69 3.66
CA GLN A 61 -0.97 -13.71 4.08
C GLN A 61 -0.20 -14.18 5.31
N LEU A 62 -0.85 -14.83 6.28
CA LEU A 62 -0.18 -15.46 7.42
C LEU A 62 0.87 -16.48 6.94
N MET A 63 0.47 -17.39 6.05
CA MET A 63 1.36 -18.39 5.45
C MET A 63 2.51 -17.75 4.65
N ARG A 64 2.25 -16.63 3.95
CA ARG A 64 3.27 -15.89 3.19
C ARG A 64 4.39 -15.45 4.13
N TYR A 65 4.04 -14.79 5.23
CA TYR A 65 5.05 -14.26 6.16
C TYR A 65 5.66 -15.34 7.05
N GLU A 66 4.97 -16.45 7.34
CA GLU A 66 5.60 -17.66 7.90
C GLU A 66 6.71 -18.20 7.00
N LYS A 67 6.53 -18.13 5.67
CA LYS A 67 7.56 -18.56 4.72
C LYS A 67 8.74 -17.59 4.70
N GLU A 68 8.49 -16.27 4.67
CA GLU A 68 9.54 -15.24 4.71
C GLU A 68 10.34 -15.27 6.03
N ARG A 69 9.72 -15.66 7.15
CA ARG A 69 10.40 -15.85 8.45
C ARG A 69 11.52 -16.88 8.44
N LYS A 70 11.58 -17.75 7.43
CA LYS A 70 12.66 -18.75 7.32
C LYS A 70 14.01 -18.12 6.98
N SER A 71 14.00 -16.93 6.38
CA SER A 71 15.22 -16.22 5.96
C SER A 71 15.35 -14.81 6.56
N ARG A 72 14.29 -14.24 7.14
CA ARG A 72 14.27 -12.86 7.64
C ARG A 72 13.61 -12.74 9.02
N LEU A 73 14.02 -11.72 9.77
CA LEU A 73 13.32 -11.28 10.97
C LEU A 73 12.07 -10.51 10.56
N VAL A 74 10.89 -11.08 10.82
CA VAL A 74 9.60 -10.50 10.43
C VAL A 74 8.70 -10.38 11.66
N ASP A 75 8.41 -9.16 12.10
CA ASP A 75 7.38 -8.86 13.10
C ASP A 75 6.02 -8.73 12.37
N LEU A 76 5.18 -9.75 12.50
CA LEU A 76 3.86 -9.79 11.88
C LEU A 76 2.79 -9.32 12.84
N THR A 77 2.17 -8.20 12.49
CA THR A 77 0.98 -7.68 13.15
C THR A 77 -0.24 -7.85 12.28
N VAL A 78 -1.28 -8.44 12.84
CA VAL A 78 -2.62 -8.43 12.24
C VAL A 78 -3.42 -7.31 12.88
N THR A 79 -4.01 -6.46 12.05
CA THR A 79 -5.01 -5.49 12.50
C THR A 79 -6.38 -5.92 12.01
N MET A 80 -7.39 -5.85 12.88
CA MET A 80 -8.72 -6.33 12.53
C MET A 80 -9.83 -5.40 13.00
N SER A 81 -10.71 -5.04 12.08
CA SER A 81 -11.99 -4.40 12.41
C SER A 81 -13.09 -5.44 12.58
N ASP A 82 -14.04 -5.17 13.47
CA ASP A 82 -15.14 -6.10 13.81
C ASP A 82 -14.66 -7.52 14.17
N SER A 83 -13.61 -7.64 15.01
CA SER A 83 -13.00 -8.92 15.39
C SER A 83 -13.99 -9.91 16.00
N ASN A 84 -15.05 -9.41 16.65
CA ASN A 84 -16.15 -10.20 17.19
C ASN A 84 -16.92 -11.01 16.14
N LYS A 85 -16.79 -10.70 14.84
CA LYS A 85 -17.37 -11.47 13.73
C LYS A 85 -16.46 -12.58 13.23
N CYS A 86 -15.19 -12.57 13.62
CA CYS A 86 -14.19 -13.50 13.12
C CYS A 86 -14.31 -14.87 13.79
N LYS A 87 -14.48 -15.92 12.98
CA LYS A 87 -14.57 -17.30 13.47
C LYS A 87 -13.21 -17.95 13.74
N ASP A 88 -12.16 -17.40 13.15
CA ASP A 88 -10.81 -17.97 13.13
C ASP A 88 -9.82 -17.18 14.01
N LEU A 89 -10.31 -16.43 15.00
CA LEU A 89 -9.50 -15.48 15.78
C LEU A 89 -8.32 -16.14 16.51
N ASP A 90 -8.53 -17.32 17.09
CA ASP A 90 -7.48 -18.07 17.80
C ASP A 90 -6.38 -18.54 16.85
N TYR A 91 -6.76 -19.00 15.65
CA TYR A 91 -5.81 -19.35 14.60
C TYR A 91 -4.98 -18.12 14.21
N ILE A 92 -5.62 -16.96 14.03
CA ILE A 92 -4.96 -15.74 13.62
C ILE A 92 -3.93 -15.29 14.67
N LYS A 93 -4.35 -15.21 15.95
CA LYS A 93 -3.47 -14.83 17.06
C LYS A 93 -2.27 -15.78 17.22
N LYS A 94 -2.46 -17.07 16.96
CA LYS A 94 -1.38 -18.07 17.02
C LYS A 94 -0.33 -17.90 15.92
N HIS A 95 -0.70 -17.34 14.76
CA HIS A 95 0.17 -17.20 13.59
C HIS A 95 0.57 -15.74 13.32
N SER A 96 0.45 -14.87 14.33
CA SER A 96 0.89 -13.47 14.31
C SER A 96 1.60 -13.16 15.62
N ASP A 97 2.59 -12.27 15.63
CA ASP A 97 3.23 -11.87 16.89
C ASP A 97 2.35 -10.87 17.64
N ASN A 98 1.61 -10.05 16.89
CA ASN A 98 0.78 -8.98 17.42
C ASN A 98 -0.61 -9.01 16.78
N PHE A 99 -1.63 -8.73 17.59
CA PHE A 99 -3.01 -8.56 17.14
C PHE A 99 -3.59 -7.26 17.71
N ILE A 100 -4.08 -6.38 16.83
CA ILE A 100 -4.64 -5.08 17.22
C ILE A 100 -6.06 -4.97 16.69
N GLU A 101 -7.03 -4.83 17.59
CA GLU A 101 -8.40 -4.50 17.23
C GLU A 101 -8.50 -3.02 16.86
N VAL A 102 -9.18 -2.72 15.75
CA VAL A 102 -9.34 -1.35 15.23
C VAL A 102 -10.77 -1.06 14.83
N SER A 103 -11.11 0.22 14.72
CA SER A 103 -12.39 0.64 14.13
C SER A 103 -12.44 0.33 12.64
N ASN A 104 -13.63 0.04 12.11
CA ASN A 104 -13.84 -0.07 10.67
C ASN A 104 -13.87 1.28 9.94
N VAL A 105 -13.92 2.41 10.68
CA VAL A 105 -13.70 3.75 10.12
C VAL A 105 -12.27 3.81 9.57
N GLY A 106 -12.06 4.31 8.35
CA GLY A 106 -10.76 4.29 7.69
C GLY A 106 -10.42 2.97 6.97
N MET A 107 -11.22 1.91 7.15
CA MET A 107 -10.99 0.58 6.56
C MET A 107 -9.55 0.09 6.84
N ASP A 108 -8.77 -0.22 5.81
CA ASP A 108 -7.38 -0.65 5.96
C ASP A 108 -6.44 0.43 6.50
N PHE A 109 -6.73 1.71 6.26
CA PHE A 109 -5.93 2.81 6.80
C PHE A 109 -6.04 2.94 8.32
N SER A 110 -7.12 2.49 8.97
CA SER A 110 -7.16 2.46 10.44
C SER A 110 -6.25 1.38 11.01
N GLY A 111 -6.18 0.24 10.32
CA GLY A 111 -5.20 -0.81 10.58
C GLY A 111 -3.78 -0.28 10.45
N TYR A 112 -3.47 0.37 9.33
CA TYR A 112 -2.15 0.92 9.06
C TYR A 112 -1.76 2.01 10.06
N ALA A 113 -2.68 2.88 10.44
CA ALA A 113 -2.44 3.93 11.41
C ALA A 113 -2.16 3.39 12.82
N SER A 114 -2.95 2.44 13.30
CA SER A 114 -2.74 1.79 14.60
C SER A 114 -1.44 1.01 14.63
N PHE A 115 -1.10 0.33 13.53
CA PHE A 115 0.17 -0.35 13.36
C PHE A 115 1.35 0.63 13.37
N TYR A 116 1.26 1.73 12.61
CA TYR A 116 2.28 2.79 12.59
C TYR A 116 2.52 3.36 14.00
N LYS A 117 1.46 3.62 14.77
CA LYS A 117 1.58 4.10 16.16
C LYS A 117 2.40 3.14 17.05
N ARG A 118 2.37 1.83 16.78
CA ARG A 118 3.19 0.83 17.51
C ARG A 118 4.67 0.93 17.15
N ILE A 119 5.00 1.14 15.88
CA ILE A 119 6.38 1.01 15.38
C ILE A 119 7.12 2.33 15.17
N ARG A 120 6.44 3.48 15.17
CA ARG A 120 7.00 4.81 14.85
C ARG A 120 8.20 5.24 15.71
N GLY A 121 8.35 4.66 16.90
CA GLY A 121 9.46 4.95 17.82
C GLY A 121 10.64 3.99 17.71
N ASN A 122 10.57 2.99 16.85
CA ASN A 122 11.65 2.01 16.66
C ASN A 122 12.73 2.56 15.71
N LEU A 123 13.88 1.89 15.68
CA LEU A 123 14.97 2.18 14.73
C LEU A 123 14.48 2.11 13.28
N ASN A 124 15.16 2.84 12.38
CA ASN A 124 14.74 2.88 10.99
C ASN A 124 14.79 1.48 10.36
N SER A 125 13.64 0.99 9.89
CA SER A 125 13.47 -0.40 9.45
C SER A 125 12.51 -0.48 8.27
N TYR A 126 12.53 -1.61 7.57
CA TYR A 126 11.56 -1.87 6.51
C TYR A 126 10.16 -2.11 7.07
N VAL A 127 9.17 -1.59 6.34
CA VAL A 127 7.76 -1.69 6.71
C VAL A 127 6.93 -2.18 5.54
N ILE A 128 6.09 -3.18 5.79
CA ILE A 128 5.03 -3.62 4.88
C ILE A 128 3.67 -3.23 5.46
N LEU A 129 2.87 -2.52 4.68
CA LEU A 129 1.45 -2.30 4.94
C LEU A 129 0.65 -3.04 3.87
N SER A 130 -0.14 -4.03 4.27
CA SER A 130 -0.93 -4.84 3.35
C SER A 130 -2.30 -5.18 3.91
N ASN A 131 -3.26 -5.49 3.04
CA ASN A 131 -4.54 -6.04 3.44
C ASN A 131 -4.73 -7.44 2.87
N SER A 132 -5.68 -8.17 3.45
CA SER A 132 -6.00 -9.55 3.08
C SER A 132 -6.52 -9.75 1.65
N SER A 133 -6.73 -8.68 0.87
CA SER A 133 -7.15 -8.75 -0.54
C SER A 133 -5.99 -8.83 -1.53
N VAL A 134 -4.78 -9.14 -1.07
CA VAL A 134 -3.64 -9.59 -1.90
C VAL A 134 -3.90 -11.02 -2.40
N ASP A 135 -3.47 -11.31 -3.63
CA ASP A 135 -3.62 -12.63 -4.26
C ASP A 135 -2.99 -13.76 -3.42
N ILE A 136 -3.51 -14.99 -3.58
CA ILE A 136 -3.10 -16.16 -2.79
C ILE A 136 -1.71 -16.69 -3.14
N SER A 137 -1.13 -16.34 -4.29
CA SER A 137 0.21 -16.80 -4.71
C SER A 137 1.28 -16.61 -3.61
N GLN A 138 2.08 -17.66 -3.38
CA GLN A 138 3.01 -17.81 -2.25
C GLN A 138 4.48 -17.75 -2.70
N ASP A 139 4.78 -16.88 -3.65
CA ASP A 139 6.15 -16.67 -4.14
C ASP A 139 7.00 -15.99 -3.05
N ILE A 140 8.28 -16.37 -2.92
CA ILE A 140 9.24 -15.67 -2.04
C ILE A 140 9.61 -14.37 -2.73
N PHE A 141 9.49 -13.24 -2.04
CA PHE A 141 9.65 -11.93 -2.69
C PHE A 141 10.50 -10.94 -1.89
N LEU A 142 10.60 -11.11 -0.57
CA LEU A 142 11.06 -10.05 0.33
C LEU A 142 12.50 -9.61 0.03
N ASP A 143 13.39 -10.55 -0.25
CA ASP A 143 14.80 -10.25 -0.57
C ASP A 143 14.94 -9.38 -1.83
N GLY A 144 14.20 -9.70 -2.89
CA GLY A 144 14.22 -8.90 -4.13
C GLY A 144 13.65 -7.50 -3.92
N TYR A 145 12.65 -7.34 -3.04
CA TYR A 145 12.06 -6.05 -2.71
C TYR A 145 13.01 -5.19 -1.88
N ILE A 146 13.68 -5.79 -0.89
CA ILE A 146 14.72 -5.13 -0.09
C ILE A 146 15.85 -4.67 -1.01
N LYS A 147 16.40 -5.57 -1.83
CA LYS A 147 17.49 -5.26 -2.75
C LYS A 147 17.14 -4.12 -3.71
N TYR A 148 15.94 -4.16 -4.31
CA TYR A 148 15.49 -3.06 -5.15
C TYR A 148 15.44 -1.72 -4.41
N MET A 149 14.95 -1.70 -3.17
CA MET A 149 14.91 -0.49 -2.36
C MET A 149 16.31 0.00 -2.00
N GLU A 150 17.26 -0.89 -1.69
CA GLU A 150 18.67 -0.55 -1.45
C GLU A 150 19.35 0.06 -2.69
N ASP A 151 19.12 -0.54 -3.86
CA ASP A 151 19.66 -0.06 -5.14
C ASP A 151 18.96 1.23 -5.63
N ASN A 152 17.79 1.56 -5.07
CA ASN A 152 16.98 2.75 -5.41
C ASN A 152 16.61 3.55 -4.15
N PRO A 153 17.59 4.18 -3.48
CA PRO A 153 17.35 4.92 -2.24
C PRO A 153 16.42 6.12 -2.42
N ASP A 154 16.18 6.58 -3.64
CA ASP A 154 15.23 7.63 -3.97
C ASP A 154 13.75 7.18 -3.91
N VAL A 155 13.47 5.87 -3.89
CA VAL A 155 12.11 5.35 -3.80
C VAL A 155 11.64 5.36 -2.35
N GLY A 156 10.64 6.19 -2.05
CA GLY A 156 10.03 6.28 -0.73
C GLY A 156 9.00 5.18 -0.47
N ILE A 157 8.21 4.82 -1.49
CA ILE A 157 7.18 3.78 -1.39
C ILE A 157 7.20 2.91 -2.66
N LEU A 158 7.27 1.60 -2.46
CA LEU A 158 7.12 0.57 -3.48
C LEU A 158 5.77 -0.14 -3.32
N GLY A 159 5.00 -0.27 -4.40
CA GLY A 159 3.72 -0.98 -4.39
C GLY A 159 3.68 -2.18 -5.34
N ILE A 160 2.54 -2.88 -5.34
CA ILE A 160 2.23 -3.94 -6.34
C ILE A 160 1.03 -3.59 -7.23
N SER A 161 0.35 -2.48 -6.96
CA SER A 161 -0.85 -2.10 -7.70
C SER A 161 -1.00 -0.59 -7.74
N TYR A 162 -1.53 -0.07 -8.84
CA TYR A 162 -1.66 1.37 -9.06
C TYR A 162 -2.96 1.72 -9.79
N SER A 163 -3.32 2.99 -9.69
CA SER A 163 -4.28 3.61 -10.60
C SER A 163 -3.71 4.93 -11.10
N THR A 164 -3.95 5.27 -12.37
CA THR A 164 -3.59 6.58 -12.92
C THR A 164 -4.72 7.59 -12.91
N LYS A 165 -5.87 7.24 -12.31
CA LYS A 165 -7.07 8.09 -12.28
C LYS A 165 -7.69 8.16 -10.91
N MET A 166 -8.08 9.37 -10.52
CA MET A 166 -9.02 9.59 -9.43
C MET A 166 -10.46 9.46 -9.94
N TYR A 167 -11.04 8.26 -9.93
CA TYR A 167 -12.38 7.99 -10.51
C TYR A 167 -13.56 8.79 -9.91
N GLN A 168 -13.31 9.63 -8.91
CA GLN A 168 -14.31 10.38 -8.15
C GLN A 168 -14.30 11.89 -8.46
N THR A 169 -13.64 12.29 -9.55
CA THR A 169 -13.66 13.68 -10.04
C THR A 169 -14.49 13.80 -11.30
N LEU A 170 -15.12 14.97 -11.48
CA LEU A 170 -15.78 15.36 -12.74
C LEU A 170 -14.77 15.82 -13.81
N ILE A 171 -13.50 15.98 -13.43
CA ILE A 171 -12.42 16.37 -14.33
C ILE A 171 -12.08 15.18 -15.26
N ARG A 172 -12.36 15.36 -16.56
CA ARG A 172 -12.15 14.31 -17.57
C ARG A 172 -10.69 13.92 -17.79
N ARG A 173 -9.74 14.84 -17.52
CA ARG A 173 -8.28 14.62 -17.62
C ARG A 173 -7.67 14.74 -16.22
N ASN A 174 -7.56 13.62 -15.52
CA ASN A 174 -7.13 13.56 -14.12
C ASN A 174 -6.00 12.54 -13.93
N PHE A 175 -4.95 12.65 -14.76
CA PHE A 175 -3.78 11.79 -14.61
C PHE A 175 -3.16 12.00 -13.23
N MET A 176 -3.36 11.02 -12.36
CA MET A 176 -2.99 11.04 -10.95
C MET A 176 -2.50 9.64 -10.60
N PRO A 177 -1.27 9.26 -11.00
CA PRO A 177 -0.71 7.96 -10.66
C PRO A 177 -0.50 7.88 -9.15
N HIS A 178 -1.11 6.88 -8.54
CA HIS A 178 -1.01 6.59 -7.10
C HIS A 178 -0.93 5.07 -6.89
N ILE A 179 -0.28 4.68 -5.80
CA ILE A 179 -0.22 3.29 -5.37
C ILE A 179 -1.52 2.95 -4.63
N GLN A 180 -2.08 1.78 -4.88
CA GLN A 180 -3.28 1.29 -4.19
C GLN A 180 -2.90 0.58 -2.88
N SER A 181 -3.75 0.66 -1.86
CA SER A 181 -3.44 0.25 -0.47
C SER A 181 -3.37 -1.26 -0.22
N PHE A 182 -3.32 -2.10 -1.26
CA PHE A 182 -3.26 -3.56 -1.10
C PHE A 182 -1.93 -4.05 -0.53
N PHE A 183 -0.84 -3.42 -0.95
CA PHE A 183 0.50 -3.70 -0.49
C PHE A 183 1.38 -2.49 -0.75
N LEU A 184 2.04 -2.02 0.30
CA LEU A 184 2.98 -0.92 0.32
C LEU A 184 4.23 -1.38 1.05
N PHE A 185 5.39 -1.15 0.47
CA PHE A 185 6.69 -1.41 1.07
C PHE A 185 7.47 -0.10 1.17
N THR A 186 7.94 0.21 2.37
CA THR A 186 8.56 1.50 2.71
C THR A 186 9.45 1.33 3.94
N THR A 187 9.76 2.42 4.64
CA THR A 187 10.53 2.42 5.88
C THR A 187 9.82 3.20 6.98
N THR A 188 10.15 2.93 8.24
CA THR A 188 9.61 3.68 9.39
C THR A 188 9.94 5.17 9.28
N ASP A 189 11.14 5.54 8.84
CA ASP A 189 11.52 6.95 8.63
C ASP A 189 10.62 7.64 7.60
N VAL A 190 10.44 7.06 6.42
CA VAL A 190 9.54 7.62 5.39
C VAL A 190 8.11 7.78 5.91
N LEU A 191 7.59 6.80 6.68
CA LEU A 191 6.26 6.91 7.29
C LEU A 191 6.19 8.03 8.33
N ASN A 192 7.23 8.20 9.15
CA ASN A 192 7.30 9.30 10.12
C ASN A 192 7.22 10.65 9.40
N GLU A 193 8.00 10.84 8.33
CA GLU A 193 8.00 12.09 7.57
C GLU A 193 6.65 12.38 6.91
N ILE A 194 6.01 11.35 6.33
CA ILE A 194 4.66 11.46 5.75
C ILE A 194 3.66 11.90 6.81
N VAL A 195 3.67 11.28 7.99
CA VAL A 195 2.73 11.59 9.08
C VAL A 195 2.97 12.98 9.64
N GLU A 196 4.23 13.38 9.84
CA GLU A 196 4.60 14.73 10.27
C GLU A 196 4.12 15.79 9.27
N ASN A 197 4.32 15.55 7.97
CA ASN A 197 3.85 16.45 6.90
C ASN A 197 2.33 16.38 6.66
N ASN A 198 1.65 15.43 7.30
CA ASN A 198 0.20 15.32 7.33
C ASN A 198 -0.36 15.72 8.71
N GLN A 199 0.22 16.75 9.32
CA GLN A 199 -0.24 17.34 10.59
C GLN A 199 -0.24 16.35 11.77
N GLY A 200 0.68 15.38 11.74
CA GLY A 200 0.79 14.35 12.78
C GLY A 200 -0.22 13.21 12.65
N HIS A 201 -1.02 13.17 11.57
CA HIS A 201 -2.04 12.15 11.34
C HIS A 201 -1.64 11.20 10.22
N PHE A 202 -1.95 9.91 10.38
CA PHE A 202 -1.77 8.95 9.30
C PHE A 202 -2.80 9.20 8.19
N PRO A 203 -2.40 9.24 6.90
CA PRO A 203 -3.34 9.46 5.80
C PRO A 203 -4.53 8.49 5.85
N GLY A 204 -5.76 9.00 5.80
CA GLY A 204 -6.98 8.18 5.78
C GLY A 204 -7.48 7.61 7.13
N GLU A 205 -6.77 7.79 8.26
CA GLU A 205 -7.06 7.06 9.51
C GLU A 205 -8.45 7.33 10.12
N ASN A 206 -9.08 8.47 9.82
CA ASN A 206 -10.40 8.88 10.36
C ASN A 206 -11.46 9.07 9.27
N VAL A 207 -11.23 8.53 8.08
CA VAL A 207 -12.12 8.76 6.93
C VAL A 207 -13.20 7.69 6.87
N SER A 208 -14.44 8.08 7.20
CA SER A 208 -15.60 7.18 7.19
C SER A 208 -16.19 6.96 5.80
N ASN A 209 -16.02 7.91 4.88
CA ASN A 209 -16.57 7.82 3.53
C ASN A 209 -15.61 7.06 2.60
N LYS A 210 -16.03 5.88 2.12
CA LYS A 210 -15.26 5.04 1.19
C LYS A 210 -14.71 5.80 -0.02
N ARG A 211 -15.46 6.78 -0.53
CA ARG A 211 -14.97 7.57 -1.67
C ARG A 211 -13.79 8.43 -1.23
N LEU A 212 -13.97 9.20 -0.17
CA LEU A 212 -12.90 10.02 0.42
C LEU A 212 -11.67 9.20 0.81
N LEU A 213 -11.81 7.93 1.16
CA LEU A 213 -10.66 7.08 1.52
C LEU A 213 -9.66 6.91 0.36
N ILE A 214 -10.11 6.84 -0.89
CA ILE A 214 -9.19 6.80 -2.05
C ILE A 214 -8.42 8.12 -2.14
N ARG A 215 -9.10 9.24 -1.90
CA ARG A 215 -8.51 10.58 -2.03
C ARG A 215 -7.57 10.90 -0.87
N GLU A 216 -8.02 10.74 0.35
CA GLU A 216 -7.31 11.11 1.58
C GLU A 216 -6.39 10.00 2.09
N GLY A 217 -6.59 8.76 1.64
CA GLY A 217 -5.74 7.60 1.93
C GLY A 217 -4.76 7.32 0.79
N GLU A 218 -5.19 6.57 -0.24
CA GLU A 218 -4.29 6.08 -1.32
C GLU A 218 -3.57 7.21 -2.07
N ILE A 219 -4.35 8.20 -2.56
CA ILE A 219 -3.83 9.36 -3.28
C ILE A 219 -3.08 10.28 -2.32
N GLY A 220 -3.62 10.52 -1.11
CA GLY A 220 -2.99 11.34 -0.08
C GLY A 220 -1.60 10.86 0.28
N LEU A 221 -1.46 9.57 0.60
CA LEU A 221 -0.19 8.92 0.90
C LEU A 221 0.83 9.07 -0.25
N SER A 222 0.40 8.76 -1.48
CA SER A 222 1.24 8.88 -2.68
C SER A 222 1.69 10.32 -2.92
N THR A 223 0.77 11.28 -2.77
CA THR A 223 1.03 12.71 -2.98
C THR A 223 1.99 13.27 -1.94
N LEU A 224 1.83 12.89 -0.67
CA LEU A 224 2.72 13.31 0.42
C LEU A 224 4.16 12.82 0.17
N ALA A 225 4.34 11.55 -0.20
CA ALA A 225 5.65 11.00 -0.52
C ALA A 225 6.32 11.75 -1.69
N LEU A 226 5.57 12.04 -2.77
CA LEU A 226 6.07 12.82 -3.91
C LEU A 226 6.43 14.25 -3.50
N ASN A 227 5.60 14.91 -2.69
CA ASN A 227 5.84 16.28 -2.21
C ASN A 227 7.08 16.36 -1.29
N LEU A 228 7.40 15.28 -0.58
CA LEU A 228 8.63 15.14 0.20
C LEU A 228 9.88 14.96 -0.67
N GLY A 229 9.73 14.78 -1.99
CA GLY A 229 10.83 14.64 -2.94
C GLY A 229 11.27 13.20 -3.22
N TYR A 230 10.52 12.21 -2.71
CA TYR A 230 10.74 10.79 -3.01
C TYR A 230 10.09 10.39 -4.33
N ASN A 231 10.59 9.30 -4.91
CA ASN A 231 9.93 8.58 -6.00
C ASN A 231 8.95 7.53 -5.47
N LEU A 232 7.93 7.26 -6.26
CA LEU A 232 7.05 6.10 -6.11
C LEU A 232 7.43 5.05 -7.15
N ALA A 233 7.42 3.79 -6.77
CA ALA A 233 7.64 2.69 -7.69
C ALA A 233 6.57 1.60 -7.53
N VAL A 234 6.36 0.82 -8.58
CA VAL A 234 5.48 -0.34 -8.54
C VAL A 234 6.14 -1.53 -9.22
N VAL A 235 6.10 -2.68 -8.58
CA VAL A 235 6.46 -3.96 -9.19
C VAL A 235 5.36 -4.37 -10.15
N PHE A 236 5.67 -4.47 -11.44
CA PHE A 236 4.64 -4.77 -12.43
C PHE A 236 4.15 -6.22 -12.29
N PRO A 237 2.86 -6.48 -11.98
CA PRO A 237 2.40 -7.78 -11.48
C PRO A 237 2.53 -8.96 -12.45
N THR A 238 2.72 -8.71 -13.74
CA THR A 238 2.87 -9.78 -14.74
C THR A 238 4.33 -10.11 -15.05
N THR A 239 5.25 -9.21 -14.74
CA THR A 239 6.67 -9.37 -15.13
C THR A 239 7.64 -9.35 -13.96
N GLY A 240 7.21 -8.90 -12.78
CA GLY A 240 8.11 -8.68 -11.65
C GLY A 240 9.06 -7.49 -11.83
N LYS A 241 9.02 -6.78 -12.96
CA LYS A 241 9.89 -5.63 -13.24
C LYS A 241 9.34 -4.37 -12.57
N PRO A 242 10.11 -3.73 -11.66
CA PRO A 242 9.71 -2.45 -11.09
C PRO A 242 9.76 -1.33 -12.12
N PHE A 243 8.91 -0.33 -11.94
CA PHE A 243 9.00 0.94 -12.66
C PHE A 243 8.64 2.10 -11.72
N LYS A 244 9.29 3.24 -11.91
CA LYS A 244 9.01 4.47 -11.16
C LYS A 244 7.86 5.23 -11.83
N PHE A 245 7.08 5.95 -11.04
CA PHE A 245 6.06 6.85 -11.57
C PHE A 245 6.72 8.01 -12.30
N VAL A 246 6.14 8.38 -13.43
CA VAL A 246 6.60 9.46 -14.31
C VAL A 246 5.40 10.31 -14.72
N ASN A 247 5.69 11.46 -15.34
CA ASN A 247 4.65 12.34 -15.85
C ASN A 247 3.87 11.67 -17.00
N HIS A 248 2.70 12.24 -17.31
CA HIS A 248 1.79 11.71 -18.33
C HIS A 248 2.45 11.52 -19.70
N LEU A 249 3.40 12.39 -20.08
CA LEU A 249 4.07 12.33 -21.39
C LEU A 249 5.06 11.15 -21.50
N GLN A 250 5.61 10.72 -20.37
CA GLN A 250 6.58 9.62 -20.27
C GLN A 250 5.92 8.29 -19.86
N TRP A 251 4.62 8.30 -19.55
CA TRP A 251 3.92 7.12 -19.06
C TRP A 251 3.63 6.12 -20.18
N ASP A 252 4.25 4.94 -20.10
CA ASP A 252 4.16 3.87 -21.10
C ASP A 252 3.34 2.65 -20.62
N LYS A 253 2.83 2.68 -19.38
CA LYS A 253 2.06 1.58 -18.78
C LYS A 253 0.55 1.73 -19.01
N PRO A 254 -0.27 0.67 -18.82
CA PRO A 254 -1.72 0.79 -18.92
C PRO A 254 -2.29 1.89 -18.00
N LEU A 255 -3.21 2.70 -18.53
CA LEU A 255 -3.90 3.76 -17.78
C LEU A 255 -5.14 3.22 -17.02
N GLY A 256 -5.48 3.88 -15.91
CA GLY A 256 -6.58 3.52 -15.03
C GLY A 256 -6.16 2.53 -13.94
N ASP A 257 -7.13 1.83 -13.36
CA ASP A 257 -6.93 0.77 -12.37
C ASP A 257 -6.30 -0.47 -13.02
N ILE A 258 -5.03 -0.75 -12.68
CA ILE A 258 -4.25 -1.83 -13.29
C ILE A 258 -4.89 -3.20 -13.10
N ARG A 259 -5.66 -3.40 -12.02
CA ARG A 259 -6.30 -4.68 -11.69
C ARG A 259 -7.32 -5.11 -12.74
N LEU A 260 -7.90 -4.17 -13.49
CA LEU A 260 -8.83 -4.45 -14.58
C LEU A 260 -8.10 -4.88 -15.87
N LYS A 261 -6.78 -4.67 -15.95
CA LYS A 261 -5.96 -4.86 -17.15
C LYS A 261 -5.05 -6.09 -17.08
N ILE A 262 -5.03 -6.79 -15.95
CA ILE A 262 -4.19 -7.97 -15.71
C ILE A 262 -5.03 -9.14 -15.21
N ASP A 263 -4.49 -10.35 -15.24
CA ASP A 263 -5.19 -11.57 -14.84
C ASP A 263 -4.98 -11.94 -13.36
N CYS A 264 -3.88 -11.46 -12.77
CA CYS A 264 -3.51 -11.71 -11.38
C CYS A 264 -3.54 -10.39 -10.58
N PRO A 265 -4.73 -9.84 -10.26
CA PRO A 265 -4.84 -8.58 -9.53
C PRO A 265 -4.24 -8.70 -8.13
N ASN A 266 -3.52 -7.66 -7.69
CA ASN A 266 -2.88 -7.61 -6.36
C ASN A 266 -1.92 -8.78 -6.08
N ARG A 267 -1.31 -9.36 -7.12
CA ARG A 267 -0.25 -10.35 -6.93
C ARG A 267 1.06 -9.68 -6.52
N ILE A 268 1.66 -10.17 -5.44
CA ILE A 268 3.06 -9.88 -5.11
C ILE A 268 3.89 -10.78 -6.02
N THR A 269 4.60 -10.18 -6.96
CA THR A 269 5.45 -10.89 -7.92
C THR A 269 6.90 -10.67 -7.52
N PRO A 270 7.73 -11.71 -7.41
CA PRO A 270 9.15 -11.54 -7.09
C PRO A 270 9.84 -10.63 -8.10
N ILE A 271 10.76 -9.81 -7.61
CA ILE A 271 11.71 -9.08 -8.45
C ILE A 271 12.86 -10.05 -8.71
N ASN A 272 12.90 -10.62 -9.91
CA ASN A 272 13.99 -11.49 -10.34
C ASN A 272 15.04 -10.62 -11.04
N GLU A 273 16.28 -10.72 -10.58
CA GLU A 273 17.47 -10.15 -11.23
C GLU A 273 18.04 -11.09 -12.29
#